data_AF-A0A6D0IJM9-F1
#
_entry.id   AF-A0A6D0IJM9-F1
#
_cell.length_a   1.000
_cell.length_b   1.000
_cell.length_c   1.000
_cell.angle_alpha   90.00
_cell.angle_beta   90.00
_cell.angle_gamma   90.00
#
_symmetry.space_group_name_H-M   'P 1'
#
loop_
_entity.id
_entity.type
_entity.pdbx_description
1 polymer ?
#
loop_
_entity_poly.entity_id
_entity_poly.type
_entity_poly.pdbx_seq_one_letter_code
_entity_poly.pdbx_strand_id
1 'polypeptide(L)'
;FTAGLHFWQLGESHYWGHNAIIRVKPFIEHCALAPLPGEGSFAGSILSHDFVEAALMRRAGWGVWIAYDLPGSYEELPPNLLDELKRDRRWCHGNLMNFRLFLVKGMHPVHRAVFLTGVMSYLSAPLWFMFLALSTALQVVHALTEPQYFLQPRQLFPVWPQWRPELAIALFASTMVLLFLPK
;
A
#
# COMPACT_ATOMS: atom_id res chain seq x y z
N PHE A 1 -16.09 -8.95 1.76
CA PHE A 1 -14.84 -8.32 1.25
C PHE A 1 -14.81 -8.30 -0.27
N THR A 2 -14.80 -9.45 -0.94
CA THR A 2 -14.75 -9.57 -2.41
C THR A 2 -15.91 -8.87 -3.14
N ALA A 3 -17.14 -8.95 -2.62
CA ALA A 3 -18.29 -8.22 -3.16
C ALA A 3 -18.10 -6.68 -3.14
N GLY A 4 -17.43 -6.15 -2.11
CA GLY A 4 -17.10 -4.72 -2.04
C GLY A 4 -16.04 -4.31 -3.05
N LEU A 5 -14.98 -5.12 -3.19
CA LEU A 5 -13.97 -4.93 -4.23
C LEU A 5 -14.59 -4.96 -5.64
N HIS A 6 -15.47 -5.93 -5.91
CA HIS A 6 -16.21 -6.01 -7.16
C HIS A 6 -17.03 -4.73 -7.42
N PHE A 7 -17.76 -4.23 -6.43
CA PHE A 7 -18.56 -3.01 -6.57
C PHE A 7 -17.71 -1.76 -6.85
N TRP A 8 -16.59 -1.59 -6.15
CA TRP A 8 -15.76 -0.39 -6.27
C TRP A 8 -14.78 -0.42 -7.45
N GLN A 9 -14.24 -1.60 -7.80
CA GLN A 9 -13.25 -1.74 -8.88
C GLN A 9 -13.90 -2.03 -10.24
N LEU A 10 -15.12 -2.62 -10.26
CA LEU A 10 -15.82 -2.99 -11.49
C LEU A 10 -14.88 -3.72 -12.47
N GLY A 11 -14.81 -3.28 -13.73
CA GLY A 11 -13.93 -3.84 -14.76
C GLY A 11 -12.44 -3.45 -14.66
N GLU A 12 -12.04 -2.70 -13.62
CA GLU A 12 -10.66 -2.29 -13.32
C GLU A 12 -10.01 -3.18 -12.25
N SER A 13 -10.57 -4.37 -12.04
CA SER A 13 -10.14 -5.25 -10.95
C SER A 13 -8.84 -5.98 -11.28
N HIS A 14 -8.36 -6.76 -10.32
CA HIS A 14 -7.18 -7.63 -10.41
C HIS A 14 -7.61 -9.08 -10.26
N TYR A 15 -6.69 -10.01 -10.48
CA TYR A 15 -6.83 -11.41 -10.13
C TYR A 15 -5.54 -11.90 -9.44
N TRP A 16 -5.62 -13.07 -8.81
CA TRP A 16 -4.57 -13.61 -7.94
C TRP A 16 -3.89 -14.84 -8.53
N GLY A 17 -3.58 -14.83 -9.82
CA GLY A 17 -2.83 -15.89 -10.52
C GLY A 17 -3.51 -17.27 -10.63
N HIS A 18 -4.55 -17.55 -9.85
CA HIS A 18 -5.32 -18.79 -9.86
C HIS A 18 -6.83 -18.49 -9.88
N ASN A 19 -7.64 -19.54 -10.09
CA ASN A 19 -9.10 -19.43 -10.16
C ASN A 19 -9.58 -18.35 -11.15
N ALA A 20 -8.85 -18.18 -12.25
CA ALA A 20 -9.07 -17.14 -13.24
C ALA A 20 -9.53 -17.72 -14.57
N ILE A 21 -10.51 -17.06 -15.20
CA ILE A 21 -10.96 -17.36 -16.56
C ILE A 21 -10.40 -16.27 -17.48
N ILE A 22 -9.51 -16.67 -18.39
CA ILE A 22 -8.75 -15.73 -19.22
C ILE A 22 -9.10 -15.91 -20.69
N ARG A 23 -9.33 -14.79 -21.39
CA ARG A 23 -9.44 -14.79 -22.85
C ARG A 23 -8.06 -14.92 -23.47
N VAL A 24 -7.78 -16.09 -24.04
CA VAL A 24 -6.44 -16.45 -24.55
C VAL A 24 -5.90 -15.47 -25.60
N LYS A 25 -6.69 -15.13 -26.62
CA LYS A 25 -6.24 -14.24 -27.72
C LYS A 25 -5.73 -12.87 -27.21
N PRO A 26 -6.53 -12.04 -26.52
CA PRO A 26 -6.04 -10.76 -26.03
C PRO A 26 -4.94 -10.89 -24.96
N PHE A 27 -4.96 -11.97 -24.17
CA PHE A 27 -3.91 -12.21 -23.19
C PHE A 27 -2.54 -12.42 -23.86
N ILE A 28 -2.47 -13.24 -24.90
CA ILE A 28 -1.24 -13.44 -25.68
C ILE A 28 -0.78 -12.14 -26.35
N GLU A 29 -1.71 -11.35 -26.89
CA GLU A 29 -1.41 -10.11 -27.61
C GLU A 29 -0.89 -8.98 -26.70
N HIS A 30 -1.32 -8.93 -25.43
CA HIS A 30 -1.09 -7.77 -24.57
C HIS A 30 -0.34 -8.04 -23.26
N CYS A 31 -0.33 -9.28 -22.79
CA CYS A 31 0.18 -9.66 -21.47
C CYS A 31 1.53 -10.38 -21.53
N ALA A 32 2.20 -10.39 -22.68
CA ALA A 32 3.58 -10.87 -22.77
C ALA A 32 4.50 -9.96 -21.93
N LEU A 33 5.00 -10.50 -20.82
CA LEU A 33 5.83 -9.76 -19.87
C LEU A 33 7.32 -9.86 -20.24
N ALA A 34 7.90 -8.73 -20.59
CA ALA A 34 9.35 -8.60 -20.65
C ALA A 34 9.92 -8.45 -19.23
N PRO A 35 11.12 -8.99 -18.94
CA PRO A 35 11.83 -8.71 -17.70
C PRO A 35 12.03 -7.20 -17.50
N LEU A 36 11.96 -6.75 -16.26
CA LEU A 36 12.24 -5.35 -15.93
C LEU A 36 13.73 -5.05 -16.14
N PRO A 37 14.07 -3.98 -16.89
CA PRO A 37 15.45 -3.66 -17.21
C PRO A 37 16.22 -3.16 -15.98
N GLY A 38 17.54 -3.37 -15.99
CA GLY A 38 18.47 -2.91 -14.95
C GLY A 38 19.18 -4.04 -14.21
N GLU A 39 19.86 -3.69 -13.13
CA GLU A 39 20.59 -4.61 -12.26
C GLU A 39 20.08 -4.52 -10.81
N GLY A 40 20.29 -5.57 -10.03
CA GLY A 40 19.93 -5.63 -8.61
C GLY A 40 18.54 -6.23 -8.34
N SER A 41 18.08 -6.08 -7.09
CA SER A 41 16.93 -6.82 -6.57
C SER A 41 15.57 -6.43 -7.15
N PHE A 42 15.45 -5.36 -7.94
CA PHE A 42 14.16 -4.95 -8.55
C PHE A 42 14.18 -5.02 -10.07
N ALA A 43 15.11 -5.79 -10.63
CA ALA A 43 15.25 -6.07 -12.05
C ALA A 43 15.07 -7.57 -12.32
N GLY A 44 14.76 -7.93 -13.56
CA GLY A 44 14.50 -9.31 -13.96
C GLY A 44 13.02 -9.66 -14.05
N SER A 45 12.70 -10.94 -13.87
CA SER A 45 11.35 -11.48 -14.08
C SER A 45 10.33 -10.87 -13.13
N ILE A 46 9.18 -10.48 -13.66
CA ILE A 46 8.10 -9.88 -12.88
C ILE A 46 7.50 -10.92 -11.92
N LEU A 47 7.53 -10.61 -10.62
CA LEU A 47 6.88 -11.35 -9.55
C LEU A 47 5.50 -10.75 -9.29
N SER A 48 4.55 -11.58 -8.85
CA SER A 48 3.14 -11.17 -8.77
C SER A 48 2.68 -10.57 -10.11
N HIS A 49 2.95 -11.32 -11.19
CA HIS A 49 2.69 -10.90 -12.56
C HIS A 49 1.19 -10.76 -12.84
N ASP A 50 0.36 -11.48 -12.11
CA ASP A 50 -1.10 -11.42 -12.14
C ASP A 50 -1.66 -9.98 -12.04
N PHE A 51 -1.15 -9.16 -11.12
CA PHE A 51 -1.53 -7.75 -11.02
C PHE A 51 -1.13 -6.94 -12.26
N VAL A 52 0.03 -7.26 -12.83
CA VAL A 52 0.56 -6.57 -14.01
C VAL A 52 -0.23 -6.97 -15.26
N GLU A 53 -0.52 -8.25 -15.43
CA GLU A 53 -1.33 -8.80 -16.51
C GLU A 53 -2.75 -8.23 -16.48
N ALA A 54 -3.37 -8.12 -15.31
CA ALA A 54 -4.65 -7.43 -15.15
C ALA A 54 -4.59 -5.98 -15.63
N ALA A 55 -3.55 -5.24 -15.22
CA ALA A 55 -3.35 -3.86 -15.65
C ALA A 55 -3.10 -3.72 -17.16
N LEU A 56 -2.40 -4.69 -17.77
CA LEU A 56 -2.14 -4.75 -19.21
C LEU A 56 -3.42 -5.06 -20.00
N MET A 57 -4.24 -5.99 -19.52
CA MET A 57 -5.57 -6.26 -20.09
C MET A 57 -6.45 -5.00 -20.06
N ARG A 58 -6.48 -4.30 -18.93
CA ARG A 58 -7.25 -3.07 -18.78
C ARG A 58 -6.73 -1.95 -19.68
N ARG A 59 -5.42 -1.80 -19.80
CA ARG A 59 -4.77 -0.90 -20.76
C ARG A 59 -5.14 -1.22 -22.21
N ALA A 60 -5.31 -2.49 -22.56
CA ALA A 60 -5.75 -2.95 -23.87
C ALA A 60 -7.27 -2.81 -24.13
N GLY A 61 -8.02 -2.26 -23.17
CA GLY A 61 -9.47 -2.05 -23.29
C GLY A 61 -10.34 -3.22 -22.82
N TRP A 62 -9.74 -4.26 -22.22
CA TRP A 62 -10.48 -5.39 -21.67
C TRP A 62 -10.79 -5.20 -20.20
N GLY A 63 -12.02 -5.50 -19.78
CA GLY A 63 -12.39 -5.48 -18.37
C GLY A 63 -11.89 -6.72 -17.63
N VAL A 64 -11.43 -6.53 -16.40
CA VAL A 64 -11.08 -7.59 -15.46
C VAL A 64 -12.05 -7.51 -14.28
N TRP A 65 -12.71 -8.62 -13.97
CA TRP A 65 -13.78 -8.69 -12.97
C TRP A 65 -13.48 -9.77 -11.94
N ILE A 66 -13.74 -9.49 -10.66
CA ILE A 66 -13.77 -10.50 -9.60
C ILE A 66 -15.16 -11.14 -9.59
N ALA A 67 -15.25 -12.37 -10.06
CA ALA A 67 -16.48 -13.16 -9.97
C ALA A 67 -16.61 -13.79 -8.57
N TYR A 68 -17.15 -13.00 -7.63
CA TYR A 68 -17.24 -13.38 -6.21
C TYR A 68 -18.36 -14.37 -5.90
N ASP A 69 -19.31 -14.55 -6.83
CA ASP A 69 -20.55 -15.32 -6.68
C ASP A 69 -20.48 -16.70 -7.37
N LEU A 70 -19.35 -17.06 -7.99
CA LEU A 70 -19.15 -18.36 -8.62
C LEU A 70 -18.80 -19.44 -7.57
N PRO A 71 -19.55 -20.55 -7.50
CA PRO A 71 -19.20 -21.67 -6.63
C PRO A 71 -18.02 -22.47 -7.20
N GLY A 72 -17.34 -23.24 -6.33
CA GLY A 72 -16.30 -24.19 -6.75
C GLY A 72 -14.87 -23.63 -6.77
N SER A 73 -14.67 -22.37 -6.41
CA SER A 73 -13.35 -21.81 -6.15
C SER A 73 -13.00 -21.93 -4.68
N TYR A 74 -11.94 -22.68 -4.38
CA TYR A 74 -11.41 -22.84 -3.03
C TYR A 74 -9.93 -22.45 -3.03
N GLU A 75 -9.48 -21.83 -1.95
CA GLU A 75 -8.08 -21.48 -1.74
C GLU A 75 -7.65 -22.00 -0.38
N GLU A 76 -6.54 -22.72 -0.36
CA GLU A 76 -5.96 -23.25 0.87
C GLU A 76 -4.87 -22.31 1.37
N LEU A 77 -4.87 -22.07 2.68
CA LEU A 77 -3.85 -21.27 3.33
C LEU A 77 -2.59 -22.10 3.59
N PRO A 78 -1.40 -21.48 3.64
CA PRO A 78 -0.18 -22.18 4.01
C PRO A 78 -0.35 -22.93 5.34
N PRO A 79 0.17 -24.16 5.45
CA PRO A 79 -0.09 -25.02 6.61
C PRO A 79 0.62 -24.55 7.88
N ASN A 80 1.60 -23.64 7.78
CA ASN A 80 2.35 -23.12 8.90
C ASN A 80 2.84 -21.68 8.66
N LEU A 81 3.22 -21.02 9.76
CA LEU A 81 3.68 -19.63 9.77
C LEU A 81 4.95 -19.42 8.92
N LEU A 82 5.89 -20.37 8.90
CA LEU A 82 7.13 -20.21 8.14
C LEU A 82 6.85 -20.15 6.63
N ASP A 83 5.93 -20.97 6.15
CA ASP A 83 5.54 -20.97 4.74
C ASP A 83 4.71 -19.74 4.37
N GLU A 84 3.89 -19.24 5.29
CA GLU A 84 3.22 -17.95 5.14
C GLU A 84 4.22 -16.79 5.05
N LEU A 85 5.24 -16.74 5.91
CA LEU A 85 6.28 -15.71 5.88
C LEU A 85 7.12 -15.78 4.59
N LYS A 86 7.43 -16.99 4.09
CA LYS A 86 8.09 -17.15 2.79
C LYS A 86 7.22 -16.64 1.65
N ARG A 87 5.91 -16.93 1.68
CA ARG A 87 4.95 -16.42 0.69
C ARG A 87 4.87 -14.90 0.74
N ASP A 88 4.71 -14.32 1.92
CA ASP A 88 4.62 -12.88 2.12
C ASP A 88 5.91 -12.17 1.69
N ARG A 89 7.09 -12.75 1.94
CA ARG A 89 8.36 -12.21 1.44
C ARG A 89 8.38 -12.10 -0.09
N ARG A 90 7.85 -13.09 -0.81
CA ARG A 90 7.74 -13.03 -2.28
C ARG A 90 6.75 -11.95 -2.72
N TRP A 91 5.62 -11.82 -2.03
CA TRP A 91 4.63 -10.78 -2.31
C TRP A 91 5.18 -9.37 -2.03
N CYS A 92 5.91 -9.18 -0.94
CA CYS A 92 6.59 -7.93 -0.60
C CYS A 92 7.56 -7.53 -1.72
N HIS A 93 8.43 -8.45 -2.13
CA HIS A 93 9.38 -8.19 -3.21
C HIS A 93 8.68 -7.86 -4.53
N GLY A 94 7.65 -8.63 -4.91
CA GLY A 94 6.87 -8.38 -6.12
C GLY A 94 6.16 -7.03 -6.10
N ASN A 95 5.53 -6.65 -4.99
CA ASN A 95 4.86 -5.36 -4.86
C ASN A 95 5.83 -4.18 -4.93
N LEU A 96 6.99 -4.26 -4.26
CA LEU A 96 8.03 -3.24 -4.36
C LEU A 96 8.59 -3.11 -5.78
N MET A 97 8.79 -4.24 -6.46
CA MET A 97 9.28 -4.25 -7.84
C MET A 97 8.23 -3.70 -8.82
N ASN A 98 6.96 -4.07 -8.66
CA ASN A 98 5.86 -3.65 -9.53
C ASN A 98 5.60 -2.14 -9.46
N PHE A 99 6.04 -1.45 -8.40
CA PHE A 99 6.02 0.01 -8.34
C PHE A 99 6.71 0.68 -9.53
N ARG A 100 7.72 0.05 -10.12
CA ARG A 100 8.40 0.56 -11.32
C ARG A 100 7.44 0.73 -12.51
N LEU A 101 6.34 -0.03 -12.52
CA LEU A 101 5.30 0.04 -13.55
C LEU A 101 4.32 1.19 -13.33
N PHE A 102 4.34 1.85 -12.16
CA PHE A 102 3.47 2.98 -11.84
C PHE A 102 3.56 4.12 -12.85
N LEU A 103 4.77 4.42 -13.33
CA LEU A 103 5.04 5.51 -14.29
C LEU A 103 4.88 5.11 -15.75
N VAL A 104 4.55 3.85 -16.05
CA VAL A 104 4.37 3.40 -17.42
C VAL A 104 3.17 4.14 -18.06
N LYS A 105 3.38 4.63 -19.29
CA LYS A 105 2.35 5.32 -20.05
C LYS A 105 1.20 4.37 -20.41
N GLY A 106 -0.03 4.87 -20.35
CA GLY A 106 -1.23 4.12 -20.69
C GLY A 106 -1.80 3.26 -19.55
N MET A 107 -1.16 3.20 -18.37
CA MET A 107 -1.76 2.53 -17.21
C MET A 107 -2.93 3.34 -16.65
N HIS A 108 -4.05 2.65 -16.41
CA HIS A 108 -5.24 3.28 -15.84
C HIS A 108 -5.00 3.73 -14.39
N PRO A 109 -5.59 4.85 -13.92
CA PRO A 109 -5.38 5.36 -12.57
C PRO A 109 -5.67 4.36 -11.45
N VAL A 110 -6.65 3.47 -11.64
CA VAL A 110 -7.01 2.45 -10.65
C VAL A 110 -5.85 1.47 -10.40
N HIS A 111 -5.23 0.96 -11.47
CA HIS A 111 -4.07 0.07 -11.33
C HIS A 111 -2.84 0.78 -10.77
N ARG A 112 -2.67 2.08 -11.05
CA ARG A 112 -1.63 2.89 -10.39
C ARG A 112 -1.87 2.98 -8.89
N ALA A 113 -3.11 3.23 -8.47
CA ALA A 113 -3.48 3.23 -7.06
C ALA A 113 -3.19 1.85 -6.45
N VAL A 114 -3.45 0.76 -7.16
CA VAL A 114 -3.18 -0.60 -6.67
C VAL A 114 -1.70 -0.86 -6.48
N PHE A 115 -0.85 -0.51 -7.45
CA PHE A 115 0.61 -0.61 -7.28
C PHE A 115 1.10 0.24 -6.11
N LEU A 116 0.56 1.45 -5.93
CA LEU A 116 0.90 2.30 -4.78
C LEU A 116 0.46 1.67 -3.46
N THR A 117 -0.77 1.15 -3.37
CA THR A 117 -1.26 0.49 -2.16
C THR A 117 -0.45 -0.77 -1.83
N GLY A 118 -0.01 -1.52 -2.85
CA GLY A 118 0.85 -2.68 -2.67
C GLY A 118 2.23 -2.33 -2.12
N VAL A 119 2.79 -1.16 -2.46
CA VAL A 119 4.02 -0.66 -1.81
C VAL A 119 3.73 -0.21 -0.38
N MET A 120 2.65 0.55 -0.19
CA MET A 120 2.32 1.13 1.11
C MET A 120 1.93 0.07 2.15
N SER A 121 1.42 -1.10 1.75
CA SER A 121 1.14 -2.20 2.67
C SER A 121 2.41 -2.69 3.39
N TYR A 122 3.58 -2.59 2.74
CA TYR A 122 4.86 -2.98 3.35
C TYR A 122 5.65 -1.77 3.89
N LEU A 123 5.55 -0.61 3.26
CA LEU A 123 6.25 0.61 3.70
C LEU A 123 5.62 1.27 4.93
N SER A 124 4.33 1.04 5.18
CA SER A 124 3.62 1.59 6.35
C SER A 124 4.22 1.12 7.68
N ALA A 125 4.61 -0.15 7.80
CA ALA A 125 5.20 -0.71 9.02
C ALA A 125 6.52 -0.01 9.45
N PRO A 126 7.55 0.12 8.59
CA PRO A 126 8.77 0.83 8.96
C PRO A 126 8.53 2.33 9.17
N LEU A 127 7.63 2.97 8.43
CA LEU A 127 7.26 4.36 8.67
C LEU A 127 6.63 4.54 10.06
N TRP A 128 5.74 3.63 10.45
CA TRP A 128 5.14 3.63 11.78
C TRP A 128 6.17 3.40 12.87
N PHE A 129 7.08 2.44 12.68
CA PHE A 129 8.19 2.21 13.60
C PHE A 129 9.08 3.45 13.77
N MET A 130 9.46 4.10 12.66
CA MET A 130 10.22 5.36 12.72
C MET A 130 9.45 6.46 13.45
N PHE A 131 8.14 6.59 13.20
CA PHE A 131 7.31 7.55 13.90
C PHE A 131 7.31 7.30 15.42
N LEU A 132 7.15 6.05 15.87
CA LEU A 132 7.21 5.69 17.28
C LEU A 132 8.58 5.95 17.89
N ALA A 133 9.66 5.60 17.18
CA ALA A 133 11.03 5.81 17.64
C ALA A 133 11.34 7.31 17.80
N LEU A 134 11.01 8.12 16.79
CA LEU A 134 11.19 9.58 16.82
C LEU A 134 10.32 10.24 17.90
N SER A 135 9.07 9.80 18.06
CA SER A 135 8.18 10.30 19.12
C SER A 135 8.73 9.98 20.50
N THR A 136 9.25 8.77 20.69
CA THR A 136 9.88 8.36 21.95
C THR A 136 11.15 9.17 22.22
N ALA A 137 12.00 9.35 21.22
CA ALA A 137 13.21 10.16 21.33
C ALA A 137 12.89 11.63 21.67
N LEU A 138 11.89 12.21 20.99
CA LEU A 138 11.40 13.55 21.28
C LEU A 138 10.89 13.66 22.72
N GLN A 139 10.16 12.66 23.19
CA GLN A 139 9.66 12.63 24.57
C GLN A 139 10.79 12.53 25.60
N VAL A 140 11.83 11.73 25.32
CA VAL A 140 13.03 11.66 26.16
C VAL A 140 13.75 13.00 26.21
N VAL A 141 13.91 13.67 25.08
CA VAL A 141 14.51 15.02 25.03
C VAL A 141 13.68 16.01 25.85
N HIS A 142 12.35 16.00 25.73
CA HIS A 142 11.49 16.87 26.53
C HIS A 142 11.52 16.54 28.03
N ALA A 143 11.68 15.28 28.41
CA ALA A 143 11.76 14.87 29.80
C ALA A 143 13.10 15.22 30.46
N LEU A 144 14.19 15.20 29.69
CA LEU A 144 15.55 15.44 30.19
C LEU A 144 16.01 16.90 30.05
N THR A 145 15.39 17.69 29.17
CA THR A 145 15.73 19.09 28.95
C THR A 145 14.93 19.96 29.89
N GLU A 146 15.60 20.77 30.70
CA GLU A 146 14.92 21.79 31.49
C GLU A 146 14.25 22.82 30.57
N PRO A 147 12.96 23.16 30.79
CA PRO A 147 12.27 24.14 29.98
C PRO A 147 12.96 25.51 30.09
N GLN A 148 13.48 26.01 28.97
CA GLN A 148 14.03 27.37 28.88
C GLN A 148 12.92 28.39 28.72
N TYR A 149 12.61 29.10 29.80
CA TYR A 149 11.57 30.12 29.82
C TYR A 149 12.01 31.48 29.24
N PHE A 150 13.31 31.77 29.22
CA PHE A 150 13.87 33.03 28.70
C PHE A 150 14.81 32.71 27.53
N LEU A 151 14.37 33.03 26.32
CA LEU A 151 15.10 32.71 25.09
C LEU A 151 16.03 33.85 24.65
N GLN A 152 15.85 35.05 25.22
CA GLN A 152 16.60 36.27 24.84
C GLN A 152 17.14 37.01 26.07
N PRO A 153 18.32 37.66 25.96
CA PRO A 153 18.83 38.53 27.02
C PRO A 153 17.87 39.68 27.33
N ARG A 154 17.63 39.97 28.62
CA ARG A 154 16.75 41.05 29.13
C ARG A 154 15.25 40.87 28.81
N GLN A 155 14.80 39.64 28.58
CA GLN A 155 13.39 39.35 28.42
C GLN A 155 12.64 39.52 29.76
N LEU A 156 11.60 40.37 29.77
CA LEU A 156 10.84 40.73 30.98
C LEU A 156 9.81 39.66 31.40
N PHE A 157 9.34 38.83 30.47
CA PHE A 157 8.29 37.83 30.70
C PHE A 157 8.69 36.45 30.16
N PRO A 158 8.49 35.35 30.91
CA PRO A 158 8.81 34.00 30.47
C PRO A 158 7.89 33.50 29.35
N VAL A 159 8.43 32.68 28.45
CA VAL A 159 7.64 31.88 27.49
C VAL A 159 7.27 30.56 28.15
N TRP A 160 5.99 30.42 28.49
CA TRP A 160 5.48 29.17 29.04
C TRP A 160 5.31 28.12 27.93
N PRO A 161 5.70 26.85 28.18
CA PRO A 161 5.35 25.74 27.30
C PRO A 161 3.83 25.70 27.08
N GLN A 162 3.40 25.77 25.82
CA GLN A 162 1.97 25.74 25.48
C GLN A 162 1.54 24.30 25.23
N TRP A 163 0.69 23.76 26.10
CA TRP A 163 -0.04 22.53 25.84
C TRP A 163 -1.36 22.87 25.15
N ARG A 164 -1.56 22.38 23.92
CA ARG A 164 -2.75 22.60 23.08
C ARG A 164 -3.57 21.31 22.91
N PRO A 165 -4.26 20.82 23.96
CA PRO A 165 -5.02 19.56 23.89
C PRO A 165 -6.12 19.58 22.83
N GLU A 166 -6.67 20.74 22.51
CA GLU A 166 -7.70 20.93 21.48
C GLU A 166 -7.24 20.47 20.10
N LEU A 167 -5.96 20.68 19.75
CA LEU A 167 -5.40 20.23 18.48
C LEU A 167 -5.26 18.70 18.44
N ALA A 168 -4.86 18.09 19.56
CA ALA A 168 -4.75 16.65 19.69
C ALA A 168 -6.14 15.98 19.60
N ILE A 169 -7.13 16.55 20.28
CA ILE A 169 -8.52 16.08 20.23
C ILE A 169 -9.10 16.24 18.81
N ALA A 170 -8.87 17.39 18.15
CA ALA A 170 -9.33 17.63 16.79
C ALA A 170 -8.70 16.64 15.79
N LEU A 171 -7.39 16.37 15.91
CA LEU A 171 -6.70 15.39 15.07
C LEU A 171 -7.23 13.97 15.30
N PHE A 172 -7.42 13.57 16.56
CA PHE A 172 -8.00 12.27 16.90
C PHE A 172 -9.42 12.12 16.36
N ALA A 173 -10.29 13.11 16.63
CA ALA A 173 -11.69 13.10 16.20
C ALA A 173 -11.82 13.07 14.67
N SER A 174 -11.05 13.90 13.95
CA SER A 174 -11.05 13.90 12.49
C SER A 174 -10.59 12.56 11.90
N THR A 175 -9.59 11.92 12.51
CA THR A 175 -9.15 10.58 12.12
C THR A 175 -10.23 9.53 12.36
N MET A 176 -10.91 9.56 13.51
CA MET A 176 -12.03 8.67 13.81
C MET A 176 -13.19 8.85 12.82
N VAL A 177 -13.56 10.10 12.52
CA VAL A 177 -14.58 10.41 11.52
C VAL A 177 -14.21 9.81 10.16
N LEU A 178 -12.97 10.02 9.68
CA LEU A 178 -12.52 9.48 8.39
C LEU A 178 -12.48 7.94 8.34
N LEU A 179 -12.20 7.28 9.46
CA LEU A 179 -12.11 5.82 9.52
C LEU A 179 -13.48 5.13 9.62
N PHE A 180 -14.44 5.74 10.32
CA PHE A 180 -15.72 5.10 10.65
C PHE A 180 -16.93 5.67 9.90
N LEU A 181 -16.80 6.78 9.16
CA LEU A 181 -17.84 7.16 8.23
C LEU A 181 -17.98 6.10 7.13
N PRO A 182 -19.21 5.83 6.65
CA PRO A 182 -19.40 5.01 5.47
C PRO A 182 -18.64 5.64 4.30
N LYS A 183 -17.81 4.85 3.63
CA LYS A 183 -17.14 5.23 2.39
C LYS A 183 -18.08 5.11 1.21
#